data_AF-A0A3R7AS43-F1
#
_entry.id   AF-A0A3R7AS43-F1
#
_cell.length_a   1.000
_cell.length_b   1.000
_cell.length_c   1.000
_cell.angle_alpha   90.00
_cell.angle_beta   90.00
_cell.angle_gamma   90.00
#
_symmetry.space_group_name_H-M   'P 1'
#
loop_
_entity.id
_entity.type
_entity.pdbx_description
1 polymer ?
#
loop_
_entity_poly.entity_id
_entity_poly.type
_entity_poly.pdbx_seq_one_letter_code
_entity_poly.pdbx_strand_id
1 'polypeptide(L)'
;GDFVVVKGTAVVEAGDLEVVAGDLVVVKGTAVVVAGDLVVVQGVLVVVPGALVVVEGTAVVVAGDLVVVDGTAVVVEGDLVVVQGTLVVVAGDFVVVKGTAVVEAGDLEVVAGDLVVVKGTAVVVAGDLVVVQGILVVVPGALVVVLGATVVVAGIAVVVTGNLVVVQGALVVEGA
;
A
#
# COMPACT_ATOMS: atom_id res chain seq x y z
N GLY A 1 0.26 30.52 -8.80
CA GLY A 1 -0.12 30.06 -7.46
C GLY A 1 0.63 30.83 -6.43
N ASP A 2 -0.10 31.33 -5.43
CA ASP A 2 0.52 31.75 -4.19
C ASP A 2 1.16 30.54 -3.51
N PHE A 3 2.32 30.79 -2.90
CA PHE A 3 3.00 29.85 -2.02
C PHE A 3 2.73 30.28 -0.59
N VAL A 4 2.13 29.38 0.19
CA VAL A 4 1.68 29.67 1.55
C VAL A 4 2.42 28.77 2.53
N VAL A 5 2.87 29.37 3.64
CA VAL A 5 3.50 28.66 4.76
C VAL A 5 2.74 29.00 6.03
N VAL A 6 2.16 27.96 6.67
CA VAL A 6 1.37 28.13 7.90
C VAL A 6 1.93 27.26 9.01
N LYS A 7 1.95 27.82 10.23
CA LYS A 7 2.21 27.08 11.47
C LYS A 7 1.12 27.39 12.46
N GLY A 8 0.53 26.37 13.05
CA GLY A 8 -0.50 26.52 14.07
C GLY A 8 -0.86 25.18 14.68
N THR A 9 -1.53 25.18 15.84
CA THR A 9 -1.98 23.94 16.49
C THR A 9 -3.08 23.25 15.67
N ALA A 10 -3.98 24.04 15.08
CA ALA A 10 -5.01 23.60 14.17
C ALA A 10 -5.02 24.50 12.93
N VAL A 11 -4.87 23.92 11.74
CA VAL A 11 -4.76 24.64 10.48
C VAL A 11 -5.78 24.10 9.48
N VAL A 12 -6.51 25.01 8.83
CA VAL A 12 -7.41 24.72 7.71
C VAL A 12 -7.13 25.72 6.60
N GLU A 13 -6.55 25.26 5.49
CA GLU A 13 -6.08 26.13 4.42
C GLU A 13 -6.34 25.54 3.03
N ALA A 14 -6.38 26.40 2.02
CA ALA A 14 -6.49 25.98 0.64
C ALA A 14 -5.72 26.92 -0.30
N GLY A 15 -4.91 26.33 -1.18
CA GLY A 15 -4.07 27.08 -2.10
C GLY A 15 -3.39 26.21 -3.14
N ASP A 16 -2.54 26.80 -3.99
CA ASP A 16 -1.85 26.04 -5.03
C ASP A 16 -0.65 25.27 -4.45
N LEU A 17 0.20 25.95 -3.66
CA LEU A 17 1.38 25.39 -3.02
C LEU A 17 1.36 25.67 -1.52
N GLU A 18 1.25 24.62 -0.72
CA GLU A 18 1.05 24.70 0.73
C GLU A 18 2.16 23.98 1.49
N VAL A 19 2.73 24.65 2.49
CA VAL A 19 3.60 24.04 3.51
C VAL A 19 3.03 24.33 4.89
N VAL A 20 2.51 23.29 5.54
CA VAL A 20 1.77 23.44 6.81
C VAL A 20 2.38 22.56 7.89
N ALA A 21 2.49 23.10 9.11
CA ALA A 21 2.84 22.32 10.29
C ALA A 21 1.84 22.58 11.43
N GLY A 22 1.34 21.52 12.04
CA GLY A 22 0.39 21.60 13.16
C GLY A 22 -0.10 20.25 13.63
N ASP A 23 -0.69 20.19 14.83
CA ASP A 23 -1.18 18.93 15.40
C ASP A 23 -2.40 18.41 14.60
N LEU A 24 -3.29 19.33 14.21
CA LEU A 24 -4.47 19.05 13.38
C LEU A 24 -4.41 19.87 12.09
N VAL A 25 -4.33 19.20 10.94
CA VAL A 25 -4.17 19.88 9.65
C VAL A 25 -5.18 19.36 8.62
N VAL A 26 -5.91 20.29 8.00
CA VAL A 26 -6.77 20.01 6.84
C VAL A 26 -6.35 20.94 5.71
N VAL A 27 -5.84 20.38 4.61
CA VAL A 27 -5.34 21.19 3.48
C VAL A 27 -5.89 20.69 2.16
N LYS A 28 -6.25 21.64 1.29
CA LYS A 28 -6.53 21.36 -0.11
C LYS A 28 -5.56 22.14 -1.00
N GLY A 29 -4.87 21.45 -1.90
CA GLY A 29 -4.02 22.16 -2.85
C GLY A 29 -3.43 21.31 -3.97
N THR A 30 -2.73 21.95 -4.89
CA THR A 30 -2.10 21.22 -6.01
C THR A 30 -0.85 20.50 -5.52
N ALA A 31 0.01 21.19 -4.78
CA ALA A 31 1.20 20.62 -4.15
C ALA A 31 1.20 20.94 -2.65
N VAL A 32 1.18 19.91 -1.81
CA VAL A 32 0.97 20.03 -0.37
C VAL A 32 2.05 19.26 0.38
N VAL A 33 2.72 19.94 1.31
CA VAL A 33 3.63 19.33 2.29
C VAL A 33 3.10 19.62 3.68
N VAL A 34 2.79 18.58 4.45
CA VAL A 34 2.22 18.72 5.80
C VAL A 34 3.03 17.90 6.80
N ALA A 35 3.30 18.46 7.98
CA ALA A 35 3.73 17.68 9.15
C ALA A 35 2.73 17.87 10.29
N GLY A 36 2.21 16.77 10.84
CA GLY A 36 1.23 16.85 11.93
C GLY A 36 0.79 15.51 12.48
N ASP A 37 0.08 15.51 13.61
CA ASP A 37 -0.39 14.27 14.24
C ASP A 37 -1.64 13.74 13.54
N LEU A 38 -2.59 14.60 13.21
CA LEU A 38 -3.81 14.28 12.48
C LEU A 38 -3.91 15.13 11.21
N VAL A 39 -3.77 14.48 10.06
CA VAL A 39 -3.65 15.16 8.77
C VAL A 39 -4.69 14.63 7.78
N VAL A 40 -5.43 15.56 7.15
CA VAL A 40 -6.33 15.29 6.02
C VAL A 40 -5.92 16.18 4.85
N VAL A 41 -5.56 15.57 3.71
CA VAL A 41 -5.13 16.32 2.52
C VAL A 41 -5.87 15.86 1.27
N GLN A 42 -6.33 16.84 0.48
CA GLN A 42 -6.73 16.60 -0.91
C GLN A 42 -5.77 17.35 -1.84
N GLY A 43 -5.07 16.63 -2.74
CA GLY A 43 -4.18 17.31 -3.67
C GLY A 43 -3.55 16.45 -4.76
N VAL A 44 -2.89 17.09 -5.73
CA VAL A 44 -2.26 16.36 -6.85
C VAL A 44 -0.96 15.72 -6.39
N LEU A 45 -0.09 16.50 -5.74
CA LEU A 45 1.17 16.06 -5.13
C LEU A 45 1.11 16.28 -3.63
N VAL A 46 1.23 15.20 -2.85
CA VAL A 46 1.07 15.24 -1.40
C VAL A 46 2.23 14.53 -0.71
N VAL A 47 2.85 15.20 0.27
CA VAL A 47 3.87 14.61 1.14
C VAL A 47 3.51 14.86 2.60
N VAL A 48 3.32 13.79 3.37
CA VAL A 48 2.88 13.88 4.78
C VAL A 48 3.63 12.91 5.69
N PRO A 49 4.51 13.41 6.56
CA PRO A 49 4.80 12.75 7.84
C PRO A 49 3.71 13.04 8.88
N GLY A 50 3.17 12.01 9.52
CA GLY A 50 2.21 12.19 10.62
C GLY A 50 1.70 10.89 11.24
N ALA A 51 1.08 10.93 12.42
CA ALA A 51 0.62 9.71 13.10
C ALA A 51 -0.65 9.12 12.45
N LEU A 52 -1.65 9.96 12.16
CA LEU A 52 -2.92 9.60 11.54
C LEU A 52 -3.12 10.43 10.27
N VAL A 53 -3.08 9.78 9.11
CA VAL A 53 -3.04 10.46 7.82
C VAL A 53 -4.12 9.93 6.88
N VAL A 54 -4.91 10.84 6.32
CA VAL A 54 -5.89 10.56 5.26
C VAL A 54 -5.57 11.43 4.05
N VAL A 55 -5.33 10.82 2.89
CA VAL A 55 -4.99 11.54 1.65
C VAL A 55 -5.84 11.08 0.48
N GLU A 56 -6.37 12.03 -0.27
CA GLU A 56 -6.88 11.83 -1.62
C GLU A 56 -5.96 12.56 -2.61
N GLY A 57 -5.34 11.85 -3.55
CA GLY A 57 -4.43 12.52 -4.49
C GLY A 57 -3.88 11.71 -5.64
N THR A 58 -3.11 12.36 -6.53
CA THR A 58 -2.54 11.67 -7.70
C THR A 58 -1.21 11.02 -7.38
N ALA A 59 -0.29 11.77 -6.77
CA ALA A 59 1.04 11.34 -6.35
C ALA A 59 1.18 11.60 -4.85
N VAL A 60 1.24 10.53 -4.06
CA VAL A 60 1.15 10.59 -2.59
C VAL A 60 2.34 9.88 -1.97
N VAL A 61 3.01 10.55 -1.04
CA VAL A 61 4.06 9.98 -0.19
C VAL A 61 3.69 10.23 1.28
N VAL A 62 3.50 9.17 2.05
CA VAL A 62 3.11 9.26 3.46
C VAL A 62 4.03 8.40 4.33
N ALA A 63 4.40 8.92 5.50
CA ALA A 63 5.02 8.16 6.57
C ALA A 63 4.20 8.36 7.85
N GLY A 64 3.68 7.28 8.44
CA GLY A 64 2.80 7.39 9.60
C GLY A 64 2.24 6.09 10.16
N ASP A 65 1.80 6.11 11.42
CA ASP A 65 1.32 4.90 12.10
C ASP A 65 0.02 4.36 11.49
N LEU A 66 -0.95 5.24 11.21
CA LEU A 66 -2.24 4.88 10.63
C LEU A 66 -2.52 5.70 9.37
N VAL A 67 -2.53 5.04 8.22
CA VAL A 67 -2.56 5.70 6.91
C VAL A 67 -3.69 5.18 6.03
N VAL A 68 -4.49 6.10 5.49
CA VAL A 68 -5.51 5.82 4.47
C VAL A 68 -5.24 6.69 3.25
N VAL A 69 -5.04 6.07 2.08
CA VAL A 69 -4.80 6.80 0.84
C VAL A 69 -5.71 6.29 -0.29
N ASP A 70 -6.34 7.23 -1.00
CA ASP A 70 -6.88 7.00 -2.33
C ASP A 70 -6.05 7.79 -3.34
N GLY A 71 -5.37 7.10 -4.26
CA GLY A 71 -4.56 7.80 -5.25
C GLY A 71 -3.93 6.98 -6.36
N THR A 72 -3.43 7.65 -7.39
CA THR A 72 -2.92 6.94 -8.59
C THR A 72 -1.54 6.32 -8.35
N ALA A 73 -0.60 7.08 -7.79
CA ALA A 73 0.75 6.65 -7.46
C ALA A 73 1.00 6.93 -5.98
N VAL A 74 1.16 5.86 -5.20
CA VAL A 74 1.16 5.93 -3.74
C VAL A 74 2.38 5.22 -3.17
N VAL A 75 3.11 5.90 -2.28
CA VAL A 75 4.18 5.33 -1.47
C VAL A 75 3.85 5.57 0.00
N VAL A 76 3.78 4.50 0.80
CA VAL A 76 3.46 4.59 2.23
C VAL A 76 4.45 3.78 3.06
N GLU A 77 4.89 4.35 4.17
CA GLU A 77 5.54 3.65 5.27
C GLU A 77 4.68 3.81 6.52
N GLY A 78 4.27 2.72 7.16
CA GLY A 78 3.38 2.81 8.32
C GLY A 78 2.92 1.49 8.92
N ASP A 79 2.48 1.49 10.18
CA ASP A 79 2.11 0.26 10.88
C ASP A 79 0.80 -0.34 10.36
N LEU A 80 -0.23 0.49 10.16
CA LEU A 80 -1.54 0.07 9.67
C LEU A 80 -1.94 0.92 8.46
N VAL A 81 -1.98 0.29 7.29
CA VAL A 81 -2.08 0.99 6.00
C VAL A 81 -3.24 0.45 5.18
N VAL A 82 -4.06 1.36 4.65
CA VAL A 82 -5.11 1.07 3.67
C VAL A 82 -4.92 1.93 2.43
N VAL A 83 -4.69 1.32 1.27
CA VAL A 83 -4.51 2.06 0.01
C VAL A 83 -5.45 1.55 -1.08
N GLN A 84 -6.08 2.49 -1.77
CA GLN A 84 -6.67 2.24 -3.08
C GLN A 84 -5.87 3.02 -4.13
N GLY A 85 -5.41 2.35 -5.18
CA GLY A 85 -4.65 3.05 -6.22
C GLY A 85 -4.25 2.26 -7.44
N THR A 86 -3.51 2.88 -8.36
CA THR A 86 -3.03 2.19 -9.57
C THR A 86 -1.65 1.60 -9.35
N LEU A 87 -0.71 2.40 -8.87
CA LEU A 87 0.67 2.04 -8.56
C LEU A 87 0.89 2.26 -7.07
N VAL A 88 1.11 1.17 -6.33
CA VAL A 88 1.18 1.21 -4.87
C VAL A 88 2.47 0.54 -4.38
N VAL A 89 3.20 1.25 -3.52
CA VAL A 89 4.34 0.70 -2.78
C VAL A 89 4.10 0.94 -1.29
N VAL A 90 4.06 -0.12 -0.49
CA VAL A 90 3.84 -0.02 0.95
C VAL A 90 4.86 -0.82 1.72
N ALA A 91 5.36 -0.25 2.82
CA ALA A 91 6.05 -0.98 3.88
C ALA A 91 5.27 -0.80 5.19
N GLY A 92 4.87 -1.91 5.84
CA GLY A 92 4.06 -1.82 7.05
C GLY A 92 3.68 -3.15 7.67
N ASP A 93 3.27 -3.14 8.94
CA ASP A 93 2.95 -4.38 9.67
C ASP A 93 1.62 -4.99 9.21
N PHE A 94 0.59 -4.17 9.03
CA PHE A 94 -0.75 -4.57 8.62
C PHE A 94 -1.20 -3.75 7.41
N VAL A 95 -1.27 -4.39 6.25
CA VAL A 95 -1.49 -3.70 4.98
C VAL A 95 -2.69 -4.27 4.24
N VAL A 96 -3.58 -3.38 3.79
CA VAL A 96 -4.70 -3.72 2.89
C VAL A 96 -4.63 -2.83 1.66
N VAL A 97 -4.45 -3.43 0.49
CA VAL A 97 -4.35 -2.68 -0.76
C VAL A 97 -5.26 -3.24 -1.84
N LYS A 98 -5.86 -2.30 -2.58
CA LYS A 98 -6.49 -2.56 -3.86
C LYS A 98 -5.80 -1.72 -4.92
N GLY A 99 -5.14 -2.37 -5.88
CA GLY A 99 -4.58 -1.64 -7.01
C GLY A 99 -4.09 -2.46 -8.19
N THR A 100 -3.70 -1.80 -9.27
CA THR A 100 -3.30 -2.51 -10.51
C THR A 100 -1.91 -3.12 -10.38
N ALA A 101 -0.93 -2.36 -9.92
CA ALA A 101 0.43 -2.82 -9.67
C ALA A 101 0.84 -2.49 -8.24
N VAL A 102 1.18 -3.52 -7.47
CA VAL A 102 1.36 -3.43 -6.02
C VAL A 102 2.67 -4.10 -5.61
N VAL A 103 3.47 -3.39 -4.82
CA VAL A 103 4.69 -3.89 -4.18
C VAL A 103 4.57 -3.66 -2.67
N GLU A 104 4.62 -4.73 -1.88
CA GLU A 104 4.43 -4.66 -0.44
C GLU A 104 5.48 -5.46 0.33
N ALA A 105 5.76 -4.98 1.54
CA ALA A 105 6.54 -5.70 2.53
C ALA A 105 6.01 -5.45 3.95
N GLY A 106 5.76 -6.53 4.67
CA GLY A 106 5.08 -6.45 5.96
C GLY A 106 4.92 -7.77 6.70
N ASP A 107 4.07 -7.77 7.73
CA ASP A 107 3.74 -8.97 8.48
C ASP A 107 2.43 -9.60 8.00
N LEU A 108 1.35 -8.83 7.99
CA LEU A 108 0.03 -9.26 7.53
C LEU A 108 -0.42 -8.42 6.33
N GLU A 109 -0.59 -9.08 5.19
CA GLU A 109 -0.87 -8.41 3.92
C GLU A 109 -2.12 -8.99 3.25
N VAL A 110 -3.04 -8.11 2.85
CA VAL A 110 -4.24 -8.43 2.07
C VAL A 110 -4.27 -7.56 0.81
N VAL A 111 -4.01 -8.18 -0.34
CA VAL A 111 -3.84 -7.45 -1.60
C VAL A 111 -4.79 -7.95 -2.67
N ALA A 112 -5.39 -7.02 -3.41
CA ALA A 112 -6.12 -7.31 -4.64
C ALA A 112 -5.56 -6.48 -5.78
N GLY A 113 -5.06 -7.14 -6.84
CA GLY A 113 -4.47 -6.43 -7.97
C GLY A 113 -4.00 -7.28 -9.13
N ASP A 114 -3.76 -6.68 -10.29
CA ASP A 114 -3.38 -7.42 -11.50
C ASP A 114 -1.93 -7.92 -11.41
N LEU A 115 -1.00 -7.06 -10.96
CA LEU A 115 0.41 -7.37 -10.77
C LEU A 115 0.78 -7.14 -9.30
N VAL A 116 1.10 -8.22 -8.58
CA VAL A 116 1.37 -8.14 -7.13
C VAL A 116 2.71 -8.79 -6.79
N VAL A 117 3.56 -8.05 -6.08
CA VAL A 117 4.80 -8.56 -5.47
C VAL A 117 4.75 -8.28 -3.98
N VAL A 118 4.81 -9.33 -3.17
CA VAL A 118 4.61 -9.25 -1.72
C VAL A 118 5.71 -10.01 -1.00
N LYS A 119 6.23 -9.42 0.08
CA LYS A 119 7.08 -10.09 1.06
C LYS A 119 6.53 -9.92 2.47
N GLY A 120 5.90 -10.97 3.01
CA GLY A 120 5.44 -10.90 4.39
C GLY A 120 5.19 -12.23 5.09
N THR A 121 4.84 -12.17 6.36
CA THR A 121 4.67 -13.37 7.20
C THR A 121 3.39 -14.13 6.81
N ALA A 122 2.25 -13.44 6.76
CA ALA A 122 0.94 -13.98 6.40
C ALA A 122 0.32 -13.15 5.29
N VAL A 123 0.09 -13.78 4.14
CA VAL A 123 -0.21 -13.10 2.89
C VAL A 123 -1.45 -13.70 2.23
N VAL A 124 -2.44 -12.85 1.93
CA VAL A 124 -3.62 -13.19 1.13
C VAL A 124 -3.66 -12.27 -0.08
N VAL A 125 -3.49 -12.84 -1.28
CA VAL A 125 -3.42 -12.05 -2.52
C VAL A 125 -4.40 -12.57 -3.55
N ALA A 126 -5.15 -11.70 -4.21
CA ALA A 126 -5.91 -12.04 -5.41
C ALA A 126 -5.38 -11.24 -6.60
N GLY A 127 -4.95 -11.92 -7.67
CA GLY A 127 -4.38 -11.23 -8.82
C GLY A 127 -4.03 -12.08 -10.03
N ASP A 128 -3.73 -11.43 -11.15
CA ASP A 128 -3.40 -12.14 -12.40
C ASP A 128 -1.96 -12.67 -12.39
N LEU A 129 -0.99 -11.81 -12.06
CA LEU A 129 0.42 -12.14 -11.90
C LEU A 129 0.83 -11.87 -10.45
N VAL A 130 1.17 -12.93 -9.72
CA VAL A 130 1.47 -12.83 -8.28
C VAL A 130 2.80 -13.49 -7.96
N VAL A 131 3.67 -12.74 -7.28
CA VAL A 131 4.93 -13.22 -6.71
C VAL A 131 4.93 -12.97 -5.20
N VAL A 132 4.99 -14.03 -4.41
CA VAL A 132 4.97 -13.95 -2.94
C VAL A 132 6.17 -14.66 -2.32
N GLN A 133 6.80 -13.99 -1.36
CA GLN A 133 7.66 -14.64 -0.38
C GLN A 133 7.03 -14.52 1.01
N GLY A 134 6.69 -15.64 1.65
CA GLY A 134 6.08 -15.59 2.98
C GLY A 134 5.94 -16.91 3.71
N ILE A 135 5.47 -16.91 4.96
CA ILE A 135 5.32 -18.15 5.74
C ILE A 135 3.99 -18.83 5.44
N LEU A 136 2.90 -18.07 5.53
CA LEU A 136 1.54 -18.51 5.22
C LEU A 136 1.05 -17.73 4.00
N VAL A 137 0.74 -18.42 2.91
CA VAL A 137 0.38 -17.78 1.64
C VAL A 137 -0.91 -18.39 1.08
N VAL A 138 -1.89 -17.54 0.77
CA VAL A 138 -3.13 -17.93 0.09
C VAL A 138 -3.32 -17.06 -1.16
N VAL A 139 -3.33 -17.69 -2.35
CA VAL A 139 -3.42 -16.94 -3.62
C VAL A 139 -4.36 -17.59 -4.64
N PRO A 140 -5.50 -16.96 -4.97
CA PRO A 140 -6.13 -17.12 -6.27
C PRO A 140 -5.48 -16.24 -7.35
N GLY A 141 -5.12 -16.81 -8.50
CA GLY A 141 -4.57 -16.04 -9.62
C GLY A 141 -4.29 -16.80 -10.91
N ALA A 142 -3.88 -16.13 -11.99
CA ALA A 142 -3.56 -16.82 -13.24
C ALA A 142 -2.14 -17.40 -13.24
N LEU A 143 -1.14 -16.58 -12.91
CA LEU A 143 0.27 -16.93 -12.83
C LEU A 143 0.82 -16.72 -11.41
N VAL A 144 1.00 -17.87 -10.76
CA VAL A 144 1.46 -18.19 -9.41
C VAL A 144 2.97 -18.33 -9.18
N VAL A 145 3.71 -17.46 -8.48
CA VAL A 145 5.05 -17.82 -7.94
C VAL A 145 5.10 -17.61 -6.43
N VAL A 146 5.31 -18.69 -5.66
CA VAL A 146 5.38 -18.62 -4.19
C VAL A 146 6.62 -19.32 -3.63
N LEU A 147 7.32 -18.63 -2.74
CA LEU A 147 8.28 -19.24 -1.80
C LEU A 147 7.72 -19.12 -0.38
N GLY A 148 7.38 -20.25 0.25
CA GLY A 148 6.83 -20.19 1.60
C GLY A 148 6.64 -21.52 2.32
N ALA A 149 6.39 -21.48 3.63
CA ALA A 149 6.30 -22.71 4.42
C ALA A 149 4.96 -23.43 4.21
N THR A 150 3.85 -22.70 4.25
CA THR A 150 2.48 -23.21 4.06
C THR A 150 1.80 -22.41 2.95
N VAL A 151 1.42 -23.10 1.88
CA VAL A 151 0.95 -22.46 0.65
C VAL A 151 -0.35 -23.09 0.16
N VAL A 152 -1.37 -22.26 -0.07
CA VAL A 152 -2.63 -22.64 -0.71
C VAL A 152 -2.83 -21.77 -1.95
N VAL A 153 -2.78 -22.36 -3.14
CA VAL A 153 -2.85 -21.61 -4.41
C VAL A 153 -3.88 -22.21 -5.36
N ALA A 154 -4.65 -21.35 -6.02
CA ALA A 154 -5.51 -21.72 -7.13
C ALA A 154 -5.13 -20.88 -8.35
N GLY A 155 -4.70 -21.52 -9.45
CA GLY A 155 -4.36 -20.77 -10.66
C GLY A 155 -4.07 -21.56 -11.91
N ILE A 156 -3.81 -20.88 -13.03
CA ILE A 156 -3.57 -21.55 -14.32
C ILE A 156 -2.17 -22.18 -14.33
N ALA A 157 -1.16 -21.38 -14.01
CA ALA A 157 0.24 -21.80 -13.94
C ALA A 157 0.82 -21.44 -12.57
N VAL A 158 1.36 -22.44 -11.86
CA VAL A 158 1.85 -22.28 -10.50
C VAL A 158 3.26 -22.85 -10.36
N VAL A 159 4.16 -22.04 -9.81
CA VAL A 159 5.50 -22.43 -9.34
C VAL A 159 5.54 -22.20 -7.84
N VAL A 160 5.83 -23.25 -7.08
CA VAL A 160 5.82 -23.18 -5.62
C VAL A 160 7.00 -23.91 -5.01
N THR A 161 7.54 -23.38 -3.92
CA THR A 161 8.50 -24.07 -3.06
C THR A 161 8.02 -23.91 -1.62
N GLY A 162 7.84 -25.02 -0.92
CA GLY A 162 7.34 -25.01 0.45
C GLY A 162 7.22 -26.36 1.14
N ASN A 163 6.96 -26.32 2.44
CA ASN A 163 6.87 -27.54 3.27
C ASN A 163 5.48 -28.20 3.15
N LEU A 164 4.42 -27.39 3.14
CA LEU A 164 3.05 -27.82 2.97
C LEU A 164 2.41 -27.03 1.83
N VAL A 165 2.03 -27.74 0.78
CA VAL A 165 1.55 -27.13 -0.47
C VAL A 165 0.22 -27.77 -0.87
N VAL A 166 -0.79 -26.92 -1.11
CA VAL A 166 -2.07 -27.31 -1.71
C VAL A 166 -2.26 -26.45 -2.96
N VAL A 167 -2.24 -27.07 -4.14
CA VAL A 167 -2.37 -26.37 -5.41
C VAL A 167 -3.53 -26.93 -6.23
N GLN A 168 -4.35 -26.03 -6.75
CA GLN A 168 -5.28 -26.31 -7.83
C GLN A 168 -4.84 -25.56 -9.08
N GLY A 169 -4.40 -26.27 -10.12
CA GLY A 169 -4.05 -25.60 -11.37
C GLY A 169 -3.86 -26.50 -12.57
N ALA A 170 -3.75 -25.88 -13.75
CA ALA A 170 -3.56 -26.60 -15.01
C ALA A 170 -2.09 -27.00 -15.22
N LEU A 171 -1.15 -26.17 -14.75
CA LEU A 171 0.28 -26.43 -14.75
C LEU A 171 0.85 -26.16 -13.35
N VAL A 172 1.51 -27.16 -12.76
CA VAL A 172 2.13 -27.06 -11.43
C VAL A 172 3.59 -27.49 -11.50
N VAL A 173 4.49 -26.64 -11.00
CA VAL A 173 5.92 -26.92 -10.81
C VAL A 173 6.24 -26.78 -9.33
N GLU A 174 6.64 -27.89 -8.70
CA GLU A 174 7.06 -27.90 -7.29
C GLU A 174 8.59 -27.99 -7.20
N GLY A 175 9.19 -27.02 -6.50
CA GLY A 175 10.60 -27.05 -6.12
C GLY A 175 10.82 -27.89 -4.85
N ALA A 176 12.00 -28.52 -4.78
CA ALA A 176 12.47 -29.24 -3.59
C ALA A 176 13.16 -28.31 -2.58
#